data_AF-A0A924ZSC8-F1
#
_entry.id   AF-A0A924ZSC8-F1
#
_cell.length_a   1.000
_cell.length_b   1.000
_cell.length_c   1.000
_cell.angle_alpha   90.00
_cell.angle_beta   90.00
_cell.angle_gamma   90.00
#
_symmetry.space_group_name_H-M   'P 1'
#
loop_
_entity.id
_entity.type
_entity.pdbx_description
1 polymer ?
#
loop_
_entity_poly.entity_id
_entity_poly.type
_entity_poly.pdbx_seq_one_letter_code
_entity_poly.pdbx_strand_id
1 'polypeptide(L)'
;MEYPHYRLEHRILLDNLKNEVISKTLAYMVDFKEHDNLVVIPKPYSIEISNANICIAVIVFVGFEKEEYETLKTKNNHHLVSFDGITQTMIEFKNMPIKHIDYMALFFMSLARTEDKKVQEFLSLKELSRYDTIHQLRKKQL
;
A
#
# COMPACT_ATOMS: atom_id res chain seq x y z
N MET A 1 -2.74 -25.23 -14.67
CA MET A 1 -3.04 -23.78 -14.61
C MET A 1 -1.86 -23.12 -13.93
N GLU A 2 -1.14 -22.25 -14.64
CA GLU A 2 -0.03 -21.45 -14.09
C GLU A 2 -0.58 -20.10 -13.62
N TYR A 3 -0.18 -19.67 -12.42
CA TYR A 3 -0.81 -18.58 -11.67
C TYR A 3 -0.50 -17.16 -12.23
N PRO A 4 -1.31 -16.13 -11.88
CA PRO A 4 -1.42 -14.90 -12.69
C PRO A 4 -0.38 -13.81 -12.43
N HIS A 5 0.60 -14.03 -11.56
CA HIS A 5 1.74 -13.10 -11.41
C HIS A 5 2.75 -13.26 -12.55
N TYR A 6 2.29 -13.31 -13.81
CA TYR A 6 3.16 -13.39 -14.99
C TYR A 6 3.81 -12.03 -15.29
N ARG A 7 3.07 -10.93 -15.07
CA ARG A 7 3.58 -9.58 -15.28
C ARG A 7 4.66 -9.25 -14.25
N LEU A 8 5.78 -8.69 -14.73
CA LEU A 8 6.93 -8.35 -13.91
C LEU A 8 6.53 -7.39 -12.78
N GLU A 9 5.66 -6.43 -13.09
CA GLU A 9 5.15 -5.43 -12.16
C GLU A 9 4.38 -6.07 -11.00
N HIS A 10 3.60 -7.12 -11.28
CA HIS A 10 2.81 -7.81 -10.25
C HIS A 10 3.70 -8.68 -9.34
N ARG A 11 4.81 -9.20 -9.88
CA ARG A 11 5.83 -9.90 -9.07
C ARG A 11 6.55 -8.91 -8.15
N ILE A 12 6.98 -7.78 -8.70
CA ILE A 12 7.62 -6.71 -7.91
C ILE A 12 6.67 -6.24 -6.80
N LEU A 13 5.39 -6.03 -7.11
CA LEU A 13 4.39 -5.67 -6.11
C LEU A 13 4.26 -6.74 -5.02
N LEU A 14 4.14 -8.01 -5.40
CA LEU A 14 4.05 -9.11 -4.44
C LEU A 14 5.28 -9.16 -3.52
N ASP A 15 6.48 -9.03 -4.08
CA ASP A 15 7.72 -9.08 -3.30
C ASP A 15 7.86 -7.86 -2.37
N ASN A 16 7.43 -6.68 -2.81
CA ASN A 16 7.36 -5.49 -1.95
C ASN A 16 6.33 -5.66 -0.84
N LEU A 17 5.15 -6.21 -1.12
CA LEU A 17 4.12 -6.43 -0.10
C LEU A 17 4.56 -7.47 0.93
N LYS A 18 5.40 -8.45 0.58
CA LYS A 18 6.00 -9.39 1.55
C LYS A 18 6.95 -8.71 2.53
N ASN A 19 7.43 -7.49 2.25
CA ASN A 19 8.15 -6.70 3.24
C ASN A 19 7.19 -6.30 4.37
N GLU A 20 7.56 -6.60 5.62
CA GLU A 20 6.72 -6.36 6.78
C GLU A 20 6.40 -4.87 6.97
N VAL A 21 7.37 -3.97 6.76
CA VAL A 21 7.14 -2.52 6.89
C VAL A 21 6.10 -2.05 5.88
N ILE A 22 6.18 -2.55 4.63
CA ILE A 22 5.26 -2.14 3.55
C ILE A 22 3.86 -2.70 3.79
N SER A 23 3.71 -3.99 4.11
CA SER A 23 2.40 -4.59 4.38
C SER A 23 1.72 -3.99 5.61
N LYS A 24 2.45 -3.77 6.70
CA LYS A 24 1.94 -3.08 7.89
C LYS A 24 1.52 -1.66 7.59
N THR A 25 2.32 -0.93 6.80
CA THR A 25 1.98 0.43 6.39
C THR A 25 0.72 0.45 5.55
N LEU A 26 0.58 -0.47 4.59
CA LEU A 26 -0.63 -0.59 3.79
C LEU A 26 -1.86 -0.88 4.66
N ALA A 27 -1.74 -1.81 5.61
CA ALA A 27 -2.83 -2.11 6.55
C ALA A 27 -3.23 -0.89 7.38
N TYR A 28 -2.24 -0.16 7.92
CA TYR A 28 -2.48 1.09 8.63
C TYR A 28 -3.15 2.15 7.75
N MET A 29 -2.74 2.30 6.48
CA MET A 29 -3.39 3.26 5.56
C MET A 29 -4.85 2.91 5.27
N VAL A 30 -5.21 1.63 5.38
CA VAL A 30 -6.55 1.14 5.06
C VAL A 30 -7.53 1.38 6.21
N ASP A 31 -7.14 1.13 7.46
CA ASP A 31 -8.06 1.21 8.62
C ASP A 31 -7.56 2.05 9.81
N PHE A 32 -6.40 2.68 9.69
CA PHE A 32 -5.73 3.50 10.71
C PHE A 32 -5.42 2.77 12.02
N LYS A 33 -5.19 1.45 11.95
CA LYS A 33 -4.80 0.62 13.09
C LYS A 33 -3.47 -0.09 12.83
N GLU A 34 -2.76 -0.39 13.90
CA GLU A 34 -1.55 -1.21 13.83
C GLU A 34 -1.93 -2.69 13.74
N HIS A 35 -1.25 -3.41 12.83
CA HIS A 35 -1.48 -4.82 12.57
C HIS A 35 -0.15 -5.56 12.53
N ASP A 36 -0.06 -6.65 13.29
CA ASP A 36 1.10 -7.53 13.31
C ASP A 36 0.78 -8.89 12.68
N ASN A 37 1.84 -9.66 12.38
CA ASN A 37 1.75 -11.03 11.86
C ASN A 37 0.90 -11.14 10.58
N LEU A 38 1.00 -10.14 9.70
CA LEU A 38 0.33 -10.15 8.40
C LEU A 38 0.96 -11.22 7.50
N VAL A 39 0.12 -12.04 6.89
CA VAL A 39 0.51 -13.03 5.89
C VAL A 39 0.14 -12.49 4.52
N VAL A 40 1.08 -12.55 3.57
CA VAL A 40 0.88 -12.13 2.19
C VAL A 40 0.73 -13.36 1.31
N ILE A 41 -0.47 -13.54 0.74
CA ILE A 41 -0.85 -14.73 -0.02
C ILE A 41 -1.16 -14.31 -1.46
N PRO A 42 -0.38 -14.76 -2.45
CA PRO A 42 -0.74 -14.57 -3.86
C PRO A 42 -2.04 -15.31 -4.18
N LYS A 43 -2.96 -14.64 -4.87
CA LYS A 43 -4.21 -15.21 -5.39
C LYS A 43 -4.26 -15.04 -6.92
N PRO A 44 -5.16 -15.74 -7.61
CA PRO A 44 -5.32 -15.55 -9.04
C PRO A 44 -5.51 -14.09 -9.48
N TYR A 45 -6.44 -13.35 -8.90
CA TYR A 45 -6.79 -11.99 -9.36
C TYR A 45 -6.40 -10.89 -8.37
N SER A 46 -5.84 -11.28 -7.22
CA SER A 46 -5.42 -10.36 -6.17
C SER A 46 -4.16 -10.82 -5.44
N ILE A 47 -3.65 -9.95 -4.56
CA ILE A 47 -2.71 -10.31 -3.51
C ILE A 47 -3.45 -10.10 -2.20
N GLU A 48 -3.63 -11.17 -1.43
CA GLU A 48 -4.25 -11.10 -0.11
C GLU A 48 -3.21 -10.76 0.96
N ILE A 49 -3.54 -9.84 1.85
CA ILE A 49 -2.76 -9.51 3.05
C ILE A 49 -3.69 -9.64 4.24
N SER A 50 -3.44 -10.60 5.13
CA SER A 50 -4.39 -10.90 6.19
C SER A 50 -3.75 -11.39 7.48
N ASN A 51 -4.48 -11.17 8.58
CA ASN A 51 -4.28 -11.83 9.86
C ASN A 51 -5.67 -12.11 10.47
N ALA A 52 -5.76 -12.37 11.77
CA ALA A 52 -7.04 -12.62 12.44
C ALA A 52 -7.99 -11.39 12.48
N ASN A 53 -7.46 -10.17 12.30
CA ASN A 53 -8.16 -8.91 12.53
C ASN A 53 -8.45 -8.11 11.25
N ILE A 54 -7.74 -8.38 10.16
CA ILE A 54 -7.90 -7.67 8.89
C ILE A 54 -7.68 -8.60 7.70
N CYS A 55 -8.41 -8.36 6.61
CA CYS A 55 -8.15 -8.99 5.32
C CYS A 55 -8.20 -7.96 4.20
N ILE A 56 -7.08 -7.75 3.52
CA ILE A 56 -6.97 -6.81 2.42
C ILE A 56 -6.76 -7.61 1.14
N ALA A 57 -7.57 -7.36 0.12
CA ALA A 57 -7.33 -7.85 -1.23
C ALA A 57 -6.84 -6.70 -2.10
N VAL A 58 -5.58 -6.79 -2.55
CA VAL A 58 -5.01 -5.87 -3.54
C VAL A 58 -5.32 -6.42 -4.93
N ILE A 59 -6.22 -5.77 -5.65
CA ILE A 59 -6.68 -6.21 -6.97
C ILE A 59 -5.55 -6.01 -7.99
N VAL A 60 -5.25 -7.05 -8.77
CA VAL A 60 -4.24 -6.98 -9.85
C VAL A 60 -4.82 -7.30 -11.24
N PHE A 61 -6.00 -7.93 -11.32
CA PHE A 61 -6.65 -8.23 -12.60
C PHE A 61 -8.18 -8.18 -12.52
N VAL A 62 -8.78 -7.91 -13.69
CA VAL A 62 -10.20 -8.18 -13.96
C VAL A 62 -10.46 -9.69 -13.89
N GLY A 63 -11.60 -10.09 -13.33
CA GLY A 63 -11.95 -11.46 -12.96
C GLY A 63 -12.07 -11.62 -11.45
N PHE A 64 -11.42 -10.75 -10.67
CA PHE A 64 -11.56 -10.70 -9.21
C PHE A 64 -13.03 -10.61 -8.77
N GLU A 65 -13.83 -9.82 -9.48
CA GLU A 65 -15.24 -9.56 -9.17
C GLU A 65 -16.10 -10.82 -9.18
N LYS A 66 -15.72 -11.82 -9.99
CA LYS A 66 -16.44 -13.07 -10.16
C LYS A 66 -15.88 -14.17 -9.26
N GLU A 67 -14.56 -14.27 -9.19
CA GLU A 67 -13.89 -15.45 -8.65
C GLU A 67 -13.54 -15.32 -7.15
N GLU A 68 -13.23 -14.10 -6.68
CA GLU A 68 -12.62 -13.90 -5.36
C GLU A 68 -13.46 -13.01 -4.44
N TYR A 69 -14.24 -12.10 -5.00
CA TYR A 69 -14.95 -11.08 -4.22
C TYR A 69 -15.99 -11.67 -3.24
N GLU A 70 -16.77 -12.67 -3.67
CA GLU A 70 -17.75 -13.31 -2.78
C GLU A 70 -17.10 -13.96 -1.57
N THR A 71 -15.94 -14.60 -1.76
CA THR A 71 -15.16 -15.18 -0.65
C THR A 71 -14.63 -14.10 0.28
N LEU A 72 -14.10 -13.00 -0.26
CA LEU A 72 -13.60 -11.88 0.54
C LEU A 72 -14.68 -11.30 1.46
N LYS A 73 -15.91 -11.14 0.98
CA LYS A 73 -17.03 -10.59 1.76
C LYS A 73 -17.37 -11.41 3.01
N THR A 74 -17.04 -12.70 3.01
CA THR A 74 -17.26 -13.56 4.18
C THR A 74 -16.24 -13.31 5.30
N LYS A 75 -15.13 -12.63 5.00
CA LYS A 75 -14.08 -12.34 5.96
C LYS A 75 -14.42 -11.09 6.78
N ASN A 76 -14.06 -11.14 8.07
CA ASN A 76 -14.21 -10.01 8.96
C ASN A 76 -13.22 -8.88 8.59
N ASN A 77 -13.65 -7.63 8.75
CA ASN A 77 -12.85 -6.43 8.45
C ASN A 77 -12.11 -6.51 7.11
N HIS A 78 -12.86 -6.79 6.04
CA HIS A 78 -12.30 -6.92 4.71
C HIS A 78 -12.20 -5.58 3.98
N HIS A 79 -11.17 -5.45 3.15
CA HIS A 79 -10.92 -4.27 2.35
C HIS A 79 -10.47 -4.63 0.95
N LEU A 80 -10.92 -3.84 -0.02
CA LEU A 80 -10.48 -3.92 -1.41
C LEU A 80 -9.59 -2.73 -1.69
N VAL A 81 -8.40 -2.99 -2.23
CA VAL A 81 -7.40 -1.98 -2.55
C VAL A 81 -7.01 -2.10 -4.01
N SER A 82 -6.81 -0.95 -4.67
CA SER A 82 -6.09 -0.88 -5.95
C SER A 82 -5.03 0.21 -5.89
N PHE A 83 -3.91 -0.04 -6.57
CA PHE A 83 -2.87 0.96 -6.83
C PHE A 83 -3.07 1.70 -8.17
N ASP A 84 -4.07 1.29 -8.95
CA ASP A 84 -4.47 1.97 -10.19
C ASP A 84 -5.82 2.67 -9.97
N GLY A 85 -5.81 4.00 -10.11
CA GLY A 85 -7.01 4.81 -9.98
C GLY A 85 -8.09 4.48 -11.01
N ILE A 86 -7.72 3.91 -12.17
CA ILE A 86 -8.68 3.49 -13.20
C ILE A 86 -9.55 2.34 -12.70
N THR A 87 -9.04 1.46 -11.82
CA THR A 87 -9.80 0.30 -11.34
C THR A 87 -11.16 0.69 -10.73
N GLN A 88 -11.24 1.84 -10.05
CA GLN A 88 -12.49 2.31 -9.44
C GLN A 88 -13.57 2.70 -10.46
N THR A 89 -13.20 2.98 -11.71
CA THR A 89 -14.12 3.44 -12.75
C THR A 89 -14.49 2.34 -13.76
N MET A 90 -13.85 1.16 -13.65
CA MET A 90 -14.14 0.02 -14.52
C MET A 90 -15.53 -0.56 -14.24
N ILE A 91 -16.22 -0.97 -15.30
CA ILE A 91 -17.59 -1.48 -15.21
C ILE A 91 -17.67 -2.80 -14.44
N GLU A 92 -16.61 -3.62 -14.51
CA GLU A 92 -16.47 -4.90 -13.83
C GLU A 92 -16.48 -4.74 -12.31
N PHE A 93 -15.91 -3.63 -11.82
CA PHE A 93 -15.82 -3.33 -10.39
C PHE A 93 -16.92 -2.38 -9.90
N LYS A 94 -17.98 -2.20 -10.69
CA LYS A 94 -19.10 -1.34 -10.34
C LYS A 94 -19.70 -1.77 -9.00
N ASN A 95 -19.95 -0.79 -8.13
CA ASN A 95 -20.49 -0.96 -6.77
C ASN A 95 -19.56 -1.70 -5.78
N MET A 96 -18.29 -1.90 -6.11
CA MET A 96 -17.32 -2.42 -5.15
C MET A 96 -16.66 -1.27 -4.37
N PRO A 97 -16.52 -1.38 -3.05
CA PRO A 97 -15.93 -0.32 -2.22
C PRO A 97 -14.39 -0.35 -2.29
N ILE A 98 -13.84 -0.17 -3.49
CA ILE A 98 -12.39 -0.20 -3.74
C ILE A 98 -11.77 1.09 -3.21
N LYS A 99 -10.78 0.97 -2.33
CA LYS A 99 -9.92 2.07 -1.90
C LYS A 99 -8.74 2.18 -2.86
N HIS A 100 -8.67 3.28 -3.61
CA HIS A 100 -7.45 3.61 -4.34
C HIS A 100 -6.40 4.10 -3.34
N ILE A 101 -5.23 3.46 -3.35
CA ILE A 101 -4.07 3.90 -2.60
C ILE A 101 -3.00 4.25 -3.62
N ASP A 102 -2.57 5.51 -3.60
CA ASP A 102 -1.45 5.93 -4.42
C ASP A 102 -0.16 5.21 -3.95
N TYR A 103 0.54 4.57 -4.89
CA TYR A 103 1.73 3.78 -4.56
C TYR A 103 2.87 4.65 -4.00
N MET A 104 2.98 5.92 -4.44
CA MET A 104 3.97 6.85 -3.89
C MET A 104 3.63 7.23 -2.44
N ALA A 105 2.35 7.38 -2.11
CA ALA A 105 1.92 7.59 -0.73
C ALA A 105 2.29 6.38 0.16
N LEU A 106 2.07 5.15 -0.31
CA LEU A 106 2.51 3.94 0.39
C LEU A 106 4.03 3.93 0.57
N PHE A 107 4.79 4.26 -0.46
CA PHE A 107 6.24 4.31 -0.41
C PHE A 107 6.75 5.30 0.65
N PHE A 108 6.29 6.56 0.62
CA PHE A 108 6.72 7.57 1.59
C PHE A 108 6.26 7.26 3.01
N MET A 109 5.06 6.71 3.19
CA MET A 109 4.61 6.31 4.52
C MET A 109 5.42 5.12 5.05
N SER A 110 5.78 4.17 4.19
CA SER A 110 6.62 3.03 4.56
C SER A 110 8.03 3.49 4.95
N LEU A 111 8.59 4.45 4.22
CA LEU A 111 9.85 5.10 4.59
C LEU A 111 9.78 5.80 5.94
N ALA A 112 8.70 6.53 6.22
CA ALA A 112 8.53 7.21 7.51
C ALA A 112 8.38 6.23 8.68
N ARG A 113 7.85 5.03 8.42
CA ARG A 113 7.57 3.98 9.41
C ARG A 113 8.67 2.93 9.54
N THR A 114 9.76 3.05 8.78
CA THR A 114 10.88 2.10 8.88
C THR A 114 11.62 2.25 10.22
N GLU A 115 12.08 1.14 10.78
CA GLU A 115 12.96 1.15 11.95
C GLU A 115 14.45 1.22 11.57
N ASP A 116 14.78 1.22 10.27
CA ASP A 116 16.16 1.37 9.82
C ASP A 116 16.70 2.75 10.20
N LYS A 117 17.61 2.75 11.18
CA LYS A 117 18.22 3.97 11.71
C LYS A 117 18.92 4.80 10.65
N LYS A 118 19.61 4.17 9.68
CA LYS A 118 20.31 4.91 8.61
C LYS A 118 19.32 5.60 7.68
N VAL A 119 18.20 4.93 7.37
CA VAL A 119 17.14 5.54 6.57
C VAL A 119 16.50 6.71 7.32
N GLN A 120 16.23 6.56 8.62
CA GLN A 120 15.70 7.65 9.44
C GLN A 120 16.67 8.84 9.56
N GLU A 121 17.95 8.58 9.79
CA GLU A 121 19.01 9.60 9.76
C GLU A 121 19.06 10.31 8.39
N PHE A 122 18.97 9.57 7.28
CA PHE A 122 18.94 10.15 5.94
C PHE A 122 17.69 11.00 5.69
N LEU A 123 16.51 10.54 6.13
CA LEU A 123 15.26 11.31 6.05
C LEU A 123 15.31 12.61 6.85
N SER A 124 16.06 12.66 7.96
CA SER A 124 16.25 13.89 8.75
C SER A 124 16.94 15.01 7.96
N LEU A 125 17.73 14.66 6.94
CA LEU A 125 18.44 15.62 6.10
C LEU A 125 17.52 16.46 5.20
N LYS A 126 16.24 16.10 5.04
CA LYS A 126 15.24 16.93 4.34
C LYS A 126 15.15 18.35 4.92
N GLU A 127 15.46 18.48 6.20
CA GLU A 127 15.43 19.73 6.96
C GLU A 127 16.65 20.64 6.67
N LEU A 128 17.70 20.14 6.02
CA LEU A 128 18.88 20.96 5.68
C LEU A 128 18.52 22.19 4.81
N SER A 129 17.56 22.03 3.89
CA SER A 129 17.10 23.13 3.02
C SER A 129 16.30 24.22 3.74
N ARG A 130 15.78 23.94 4.95
CA ARG A 130 15.02 24.93 5.74
C ARG A 130 15.92 25.93 6.45
N TYR A 131 17.13 25.54 6.84
CA TYR A 131 18.05 26.42 7.58
C TYR A 131 18.62 27.54 6.70
N ASP A 132 18.88 27.29 5.41
CA ASP A 132 19.42 28.32 4.51
C ASP A 132 18.38 29.42 4.16
N THR A 133 17.10 29.06 4.06
CA THR A 133 16.05 30.00 3.66
C THR A 133 15.73 31.03 4.76
N ILE A 134 15.69 30.60 6.02
CA ILE A 134 15.44 31.50 7.17
C ILE A 134 16.63 32.46 7.37
N HIS A 135 17.86 31.97 7.16
CA HIS A 135 19.05 32.79 7.35
C HIS A 135 19.21 33.87 6.26
N GLN A 136 18.81 33.56 5.01
CA GLN A 136 18.79 34.50 3.89
C GLN A 136 17.69 35.56 4.02
N LEU A 137 16.50 35.20 4.55
CA LEU A 137 15.40 36.16 4.75
C LEU A 137 15.71 37.18 5.86
N ARG A 138 16.39 36.77 6.94
CA ARG A 138 16.82 37.69 8.01
C ARG A 138 17.92 38.67 7.58
N LYS A 139 18.76 38.31 6.61
CA LYS A 139 19.79 39.19 6.06
C LYS A 139 19.25 40.26 5.10
N LYS A 140 18.05 40.09 4.55
CA LYS A 140 17.41 41.07 3.65
C LYS A 140 16.52 42.09 4.37
N GLN A 141 16.37 42.00 5.68
CA GLN A 141 15.54 42.89 6.50
C GLN A 141 16.35 43.80 7.46
N LEU A 142 17.67 43.87 7.28
CA LEU A 142 18.56 44.79 7.99
C LEU A 142 19.23 45.74 7.00
#